data_AF-A0A1H9RJ93-F1
#
_entry.id   AF-A0A1H9RJ93-F1
#
_cell.length_a   1.000
_cell.length_b   1.000
_cell.length_c   1.000
_cell.angle_alpha   90.00
_cell.angle_beta   90.00
_cell.angle_gamma   90.00
#
_symmetry.space_group_name_H-M   'P 1'
#
loop_
_entity.id
_entity.type
_entity.pdbx_description
1 polymer ?
#
loop_
_entity_poly.entity_id
_entity_poly.type
_entity_poly.pdbx_seq_one_letter_code
_entity_poly.pdbx_strand_id
1 'polypeptide(L)' 'MWVTKYRYKVLSGEVAERVRELVRQTCEAFEIRIVKGVVSKDHVHILVSSPPGLA' A
#
# COMPACT_ATOMS: atom_id res chain seq x y z
N MET A 1 5.66 0.80 -6.47
CA MET A 1 4.51 0.09 -7.10
C MET A 1 4.76 -1.39 -6.92
N TRP A 2 3.77 -2.14 -6.44
CA TRP A 2 3.83 -3.61 -6.42
C TRP A 2 2.59 -4.22 -7.05
N VAL A 3 2.71 -5.47 -7.50
CA VAL A 3 1.66 -6.27 -8.15
C VAL A 3 1.47 -7.59 -7.41
N THR A 4 0.28 -8.17 -7.49
CA THR A 4 0.03 -9.52 -6.99
C THR A 4 0.79 -10.57 -7.82
N LYS A 5 1.07 -11.72 -7.21
CA LYS A 5 1.67 -12.85 -7.91
C LYS A 5 0.81 -13.22 -9.13
N TYR A 6 1.44 -13.32 -10.30
CA TYR A 6 0.77 -13.58 -11.58
C TYR A 6 -0.36 -12.59 -11.95
N ARG A 7 -0.39 -11.40 -11.33
CA ARG A 7 -1.47 -10.39 -11.51
C ARG A 7 -2.87 -10.93 -11.24
N TYR A 8 -3.00 -11.87 -10.31
CA TYR A 8 -4.32 -12.31 -9.87
C TYR A 8 -5.10 -11.14 -9.26
N LYS A 9 -6.37 -11.02 -9.66
CA LYS A 9 -7.26 -9.92 -9.29
C LYS A 9 -7.88 -10.11 -7.90
N VAL A 10 -7.05 -10.41 -6.91
CA VAL A 10 -7.47 -10.78 -5.54
C VAL A 10 -7.70 -9.59 -4.61
N LEU A 11 -7.21 -8.39 -4.97
CA LEU A 11 -7.34 -7.19 -4.16
C LEU A 11 -8.71 -6.54 -4.38
N SER A 12 -9.74 -7.17 -3.85
CA SER A 12 -11.13 -6.68 -3.91
C SER A 12 -11.89 -7.02 -2.62
N GLY A 13 -12.99 -6.31 -2.37
CA GLY A 13 -13.78 -6.47 -1.14
C GLY A 13 -12.93 -6.33 0.13
N GLU A 14 -13.14 -7.23 1.08
CA GLU A 14 -12.45 -7.25 2.37
C GLU A 14 -10.92 -7.34 2.24
N VAL A 15 -10.41 -8.02 1.21
CA VAL A 15 -8.96 -8.14 0.98
C VAL A 15 -8.37 -6.77 0.64
N ALA A 16 -9.04 -5.97 -0.19
CA ALA A 16 -8.58 -4.62 -0.53
C ALA A 16 -8.61 -3.69 0.69
N GLU A 17 -9.66 -3.77 1.50
CA GLU A 17 -9.79 -2.98 2.72
C GLU A 17 -8.70 -3.34 3.73
N ARG A 18 -8.47 -4.63 3.97
CA ARG A 18 -7.44 -5.09 4.90
C ARG A 18 -6.04 -4.70 4.45
N VAL A 19 -5.74 -4.79 3.14
CA VAL A 19 -4.46 -4.34 2.59
C VAL A 19 -4.27 -2.84 2.82
N ARG A 20 -5.31 -2.03 2.63
CA ARG A 20 -5.24 -0.58 2.86
C ARG A 20 -4.95 -0.26 4.33
N GLU A 21 -5.58 -0.97 5.25
CA GLU A 21 -5.35 -0.83 6.69
C GLU A 21 -3.92 -1.20 7.08
N LEU A 22 -3.44 -2.37 6.63
CA LEU A 22 -2.08 -2.83 6.88
C LEU A 22 -1.03 -1.85 6.34
N VAL A 23 -1.21 -1.34 5.13
CA VAL A 23 -0.29 -0.34 4.55
C VAL A 23 -0.24 0.91 5.40
N ARG A 24 -1.39 1.40 5.92
CA ARG A 24 -1.42 2.57 6.80
C ARG A 24 -0.72 2.33 8.13
N GLN A 25 -1.02 1.19 8.78
CA GLN A 25 -0.39 0.81 10.05
C GLN A 25 1.13 0.71 9.91
N THR A 26 1.61 0.07 8.83
CA THR A 26 3.05 -0.02 8.57
C THR A 26 3.64 1.37 8.32
N CYS A 27 3.05 2.20 7.48
CA CYS A 27 3.56 3.55 7.23
C CYS A 27 3.62 4.39 8.51
N GLU A 28 2.58 4.34 9.35
CA GLU A 28 2.53 5.05 10.63
C GLU A 28 3.65 4.60 11.59
N ALA A 29 3.90 3.30 11.68
CA ALA A 29 4.97 2.74 12.52
C ALA A 29 6.38 3.20 12.12
N PHE A 30 6.58 3.63 10.87
CA PHE A 30 7.86 4.14 10.36
C PHE A 30 7.86 5.66 10.16
N GLU A 31 6.87 6.38 10.70
CA GLU A 31 6.70 7.83 10.49
C GLU A 31 6.64 8.24 9.01
N ILE A 32 6.18 7.32 8.15
CA ILE A 32 6.01 7.55 6.72
C ILE A 32 4.61 8.13 6.49
N ARG A 33 4.54 9.29 5.84
CA ARG A 33 3.28 9.92 5.47
C ARG A 33 2.84 9.47 4.07
N ILE A 34 1.64 8.89 3.97
CA ILE A 34 1.02 8.59 2.67
C ILE A 34 0.44 9.88 2.08
N VAL A 35 0.91 10.27 0.89
CA VAL A 35 0.44 11.46 0.16
C VAL A 35 -0.73 11.12 -0.75
N LYS A 36 -0.64 9.98 -1.45
CA LYS A 36 -1.69 9.46 -2.34
C LYS A 36 -1.54 7.95 -2.45
N GLY A 37 -2.64 7.22 -2.63
CA GLY A 37 -2.57 5.78 -2.88
C GLY A 37 -3.82 5.22 -3.53
N VAL A 38 -3.64 4.13 -4.28
CA VAL A 38 -4.74 3.35 -4.85
C VAL A 38 -4.43 1.86 -4.70
N VAL A 39 -5.46 1.12 -4.29
CA VAL A 39 -5.48 -0.35 -4.33
C VAL A 39 -6.39 -0.73 -5.49
N SER A 40 -5.78 -1.19 -6.57
CA SER A 40 -6.47 -1.75 -7.73
C SER A 40 -6.61 -3.26 -7.56
N LYS A 41 -7.36 -3.92 -8.46
CA LYS A 41 -7.70 -5.35 -8.34
C LYS A 41 -6.48 -6.28 -8.22
N ASP A 42 -5.34 -5.93 -8.81
CA ASP A 42 -4.14 -6.75 -8.90
C ASP A 42 -2.83 -6.00 -8.56
N HIS A 43 -2.93 -4.72 -8.17
CA HIS A 43 -1.75 -3.91 -7.89
C HIS A 43 -2.03 -2.77 -6.93
N VAL A 44 -0.98 -2.24 -6.32
CA VAL A 44 -1.05 -1.10 -5.41
C VAL A 44 -0.01 -0.07 -5.81
N HIS A 45 -0.46 1.19 -5.92
CA HIS A 45 0.42 2.35 -6.00
C HIS A 45 0.24 3.19 -4.75
N ILE A 46 1.36 3.55 -4.13
CA ILE A 46 1.40 4.54 -3.06
C ILE A 46 2.50 5.54 -3.37
N LEU A 47 2.18 6.80 -3.14
CA LEU A 47 3.12 7.92 -3.08
C LEU A 47 3.27 8.29 -1.62
N VAL A 48 4.49 8.26 -1.13
CA VAL A 48 4.81 8.50 0.28
C VAL A 48 5.85 9.60 0.42
N SER A 49 5.80 10.29 1.55
CA SER A 49 6.86 11.13 2.08
C SER A 49 7.48 10.38 3.25
N SER A 50 8.78 10.13 3.15
CA SER A 50 9.56 9.31 4.09
C SER A 50 10.65 10.17 4.73
N PRO A 51 11.03 9.90 6.00
CA PRO A 51 12.27 10.41 6.55
C PRO A 51 13.48 10.02 5.67
N PRO A 52 14.51 10.88 5.55
CA PRO A 52 15.65 10.64 4.67
C PRO A 52 16.56 9.49 5.12
N GLY A 53 16.52 9.10 6.40
CA GLY A 53 17.34 8.02 6.95
C GLY A 53 16.78 6.60 6.77
N LEU A 54 15.62 6.45 6.11
CA LEU A 54 14.98 5.16 5.83
C LEU A 54 15.39 4.56 4.47
N ALA A 55 16.11 5.32 3.64
CA ALA A 55 16.51 4.94 2.28
C ALA A 55 17.97 4.47 2.20
#